data_AF-A0A2D2H0K3-F1
#
_entry.id   AF-A0A2D2H0K3-F1
#
_cell.length_a   1.000
_cell.length_b   1.000
_cell.length_c   1.000
_cell.angle_alpha   90.00
_cell.angle_beta   90.00
_cell.angle_gamma   90.00
#
_symmetry.space_group_name_H-M   'P 1'
#
loop_
_entity.id
_entity.type
_entity.pdbx_description
1 polymer ?
#
loop_
_entity_poly.entity_id
_entity_poly.type
_entity_poly.pdbx_seq_one_letter_code
_entity_poly.pdbx_strand_id
1 'polypeptide(L)'
;MRMAPRRRTPRTGGASPVSGKRSPPGALMDSGTASGEEHQEPSNSRKRRSPRRDLDPLLAEIAVIVKRIRVAKRMTTKEVAAKAEVEVQTIFGAEAGLQNLTLTTFAKLARGLGVQPVELLPPLEKPADAVEAPPKTPAEAPVEPVGELRRMEDLDTVLEEIHRLSQLALAMRTRSIIPR
;
A
#
# COMPACT_ATOMS: atom_id res chain seq x y z
N MET A 1 42.62 -31.47 32.95
CA MET A 1 41.20 -31.86 32.91
C MET A 1 40.53 -31.05 31.81
N ARG A 2 40.45 -31.52 30.55
CA ARG A 2 39.41 -32.40 29.96
C ARG A 2 37.97 -31.94 30.24
N MET A 3 37.35 -31.23 29.29
CA MET A 3 36.09 -31.61 28.64
C MET A 3 35.68 -30.59 27.55
N ALA A 4 36.00 -30.89 26.28
CA ALA A 4 35.06 -30.76 25.16
C ALA A 4 34.31 -32.12 25.07
N PRO A 5 33.13 -32.32 24.42
CA PRO A 5 32.58 -31.63 23.23
C PRO A 5 31.03 -31.46 23.25
N ARG A 6 30.36 -31.00 22.19
CA ARG A 6 29.63 -31.89 21.25
C ARG A 6 29.19 -31.13 19.99
N ARG A 7 29.64 -31.65 18.85
CA ARG A 7 29.15 -31.35 17.50
C ARG A 7 27.71 -31.86 17.34
N ARG A 8 26.82 -31.06 16.74
CA ARG A 8 25.61 -31.57 16.07
C ARG A 8 25.82 -31.48 14.57
N THR A 9 25.75 -32.64 13.93
CA THR A 9 25.87 -32.91 12.50
C THR A 9 24.59 -32.51 11.74
N PRO A 10 24.66 -32.42 10.40
CA PRO A 10 23.58 -31.89 9.57
C PRO A 10 22.47 -32.92 9.36
N ARG A 11 21.23 -32.43 9.32
CA ARG A 11 20.07 -33.25 8.98
C ARG A 11 19.88 -33.26 7.47
N THR A 12 20.09 -34.45 6.93
CA THR A 12 19.74 -34.94 5.60
C THR A 12 18.23 -34.85 5.33
N GLY A 13 17.86 -34.65 4.06
CA GLY A 13 16.53 -35.05 3.57
C GLY A 13 15.99 -34.13 2.47
N GLY A 14 15.95 -34.62 1.23
CA GLY A 14 15.16 -33.97 0.17
C GLY A 14 15.68 -34.19 -1.24
N ALA A 15 15.95 -35.44 -1.63
CA ALA A 15 16.09 -35.78 -3.05
C ALA A 15 14.72 -35.64 -3.73
N SER A 16 14.67 -34.92 -4.84
CA SER A 16 13.57 -35.02 -5.81
C SER A 16 14.15 -34.86 -7.23
N PRO A 17 14.42 -35.96 -7.94
CA PRO A 17 14.66 -35.93 -9.37
C PRO A 17 13.46 -36.57 -10.08
N VAL A 18 12.58 -35.76 -10.67
CA VAL A 18 11.70 -36.21 -11.75
C VAL A 18 11.74 -35.17 -12.86
N SER A 19 12.86 -35.14 -13.58
CA SER A 19 12.95 -34.46 -14.86
C SER A 19 12.51 -35.46 -15.93
N GLY A 20 11.21 -35.49 -16.20
CA GLY A 20 10.62 -36.27 -17.28
C GLY A 20 10.97 -35.64 -18.62
N LYS A 21 12.05 -36.11 -19.25
CA LYS A 21 12.28 -35.93 -20.68
C LYS A 21 11.27 -36.80 -21.43
N ARG A 22 10.26 -36.20 -22.06
CA ARG A 22 9.53 -36.81 -23.18
C ARG A 22 9.48 -35.82 -24.33
N SER A 23 10.48 -35.94 -25.19
CA SER A 23 10.39 -35.46 -26.57
C SER A 23 9.43 -36.39 -27.33
N PRO A 24 8.44 -35.88 -28.08
CA PRO A 24 7.81 -36.67 -29.11
C PRO A 24 8.70 -36.71 -30.36
N PRO A 25 8.97 -37.90 -30.93
CA PRO A 25 9.56 -38.05 -32.25
C PRO A 25 8.47 -37.98 -33.33
N GLY A 26 8.76 -37.27 -34.42
CA GLY A 26 8.25 -37.56 -35.76
C GLY A 26 6.75 -37.44 -35.99
N ALA A 27 6.32 -36.28 -36.51
CA ALA A 27 5.19 -36.25 -37.44
C ALA A 27 5.75 -35.78 -38.79
N LEU A 28 5.76 -36.72 -39.73
CA LEU A 28 6.17 -36.53 -41.12
C LEU A 28 5.42 -35.35 -41.74
N MET A 29 6.17 -34.61 -42.56
CA MET A 29 5.61 -33.71 -43.55
C MET A 29 4.91 -34.53 -44.61
N ASP A 30 3.61 -34.28 -44.77
CA ASP A 30 2.88 -34.63 -45.98
C ASP A 30 2.48 -33.34 -46.70
N SER A 31 2.78 -33.34 -47.99
CA SER A 31 2.65 -32.26 -48.95
C SER A 31 1.26 -32.30 -49.58
N GLY A 32 0.52 -31.19 -49.49
CA GLY A 32 -0.71 -31.06 -50.26
C GLY A 32 -1.29 -29.66 -50.20
N THR A 33 -1.28 -28.99 -51.37
CA THR A 33 -2.44 -28.31 -51.99
C THR A 33 -3.31 -27.40 -51.12
N ALA A 34 -3.76 -26.22 -51.52
CA ALA A 34 -3.59 -25.39 -52.70
C ALA A 34 -4.29 -24.07 -52.32
N SER A 35 -3.79 -22.98 -52.88
CA SER A 35 -4.50 -21.77 -53.28
C SER A 35 -5.97 -21.60 -52.84
N GLY A 36 -6.24 -20.55 -52.07
CA GLY A 36 -7.52 -19.86 -52.06
C GLY A 36 -7.95 -19.40 -50.67
N GLU A 37 -8.54 -18.20 -50.64
CA GLU A 37 -9.33 -17.63 -49.55
C GLU A 37 -8.57 -16.78 -48.53
N GLU A 38 -8.41 -15.52 -48.93
CA GLU A 38 -8.74 -14.33 -48.12
C GLU A 38 -8.33 -14.39 -46.65
N HIS A 39 -7.06 -14.06 -46.39
CA HIS A 39 -6.64 -13.54 -45.09
C HIS A 39 -7.32 -12.19 -44.84
N GLN A 40 -8.56 -12.26 -44.35
CA GLN A 40 -9.16 -11.21 -43.55
C GLN A 40 -8.22 -10.98 -42.37
N GLU A 41 -7.39 -9.94 -42.46
CA GLU A 41 -6.67 -9.41 -41.31
C GLU A 41 -7.69 -9.14 -40.21
N PRO A 42 -7.64 -9.82 -39.05
CA PRO A 42 -8.43 -9.40 -37.92
C PRO A 42 -7.83 -8.06 -37.47
N SER A 43 -8.40 -6.98 -38.00
CA SER A 43 -8.32 -5.61 -37.51
C SER A 43 -8.98 -5.54 -36.12
N ASN A 44 -8.49 -6.36 -35.19
CA ASN A 44 -8.65 -6.17 -33.76
C ASN A 44 -7.72 -5.03 -33.36
N SER A 45 -8.02 -3.83 -33.86
CA SER A 45 -7.76 -2.57 -33.17
C SER A 45 -8.61 -2.54 -31.89
N ARG A 46 -8.39 -3.54 -31.02
CA ARG A 46 -8.61 -3.40 -29.59
C ARG A 46 -7.65 -2.32 -29.20
N LYS A 47 -8.10 -1.07 -29.34
CA LYS A 47 -7.61 0.06 -28.58
C LYS A 47 -7.60 -0.44 -27.15
N ARG A 48 -6.45 -0.99 -26.74
CA ARG A 48 -6.06 -1.19 -25.36
C ARG A 48 -5.88 0.22 -24.82
N ARG A 49 -6.99 0.94 -24.69
CA ARG A 49 -7.18 1.86 -23.59
C ARG A 49 -7.15 0.91 -22.40
N SER A 50 -5.92 0.55 -21.97
CA SER A 50 -5.72 0.16 -20.60
C SER A 50 -6.43 1.28 -19.85
N PRO A 51 -7.53 0.96 -19.13
CA PRO A 51 -8.17 1.96 -18.30
C PRO A 51 -7.00 2.54 -17.51
N ARG A 52 -6.72 3.83 -17.72
CA ARG A 52 -5.81 4.54 -16.84
C ARG A 52 -6.50 4.37 -15.51
N ARG A 53 -6.03 3.38 -14.74
CA ARG A 53 -6.58 3.10 -13.43
C ARG A 53 -6.46 4.44 -12.74
N ASP A 54 -7.58 4.96 -12.28
CA ASP A 54 -7.60 6.16 -11.46
C ASP A 54 -6.87 5.78 -10.17
N LEU A 55 -5.54 5.84 -10.28
CA LEU A 55 -4.61 5.56 -9.20
C LEU A 55 -4.67 6.77 -8.30
N ASP A 56 -4.82 6.52 -7.01
CA ASP A 56 -4.69 7.55 -6.01
C ASP A 56 -3.34 8.28 -6.23
N PRO A 57 -3.34 9.61 -6.42
CA PRO A 57 -2.12 10.37 -6.66
C PRO A 57 -1.08 10.15 -5.55
N LEU A 58 -1.53 10.02 -4.29
CA LEU A 58 -0.64 9.79 -3.16
C LEU A 58 0.07 8.43 -3.27
N LEU A 59 -0.65 7.38 -3.67
CA LEU A 59 -0.06 6.05 -3.87
C LEU A 59 0.93 6.03 -5.03
N ALA A 60 0.65 6.78 -6.10
CA ALA A 60 1.56 6.91 -7.22
C ALA A 60 2.89 7.56 -6.80
N GLU A 61 2.85 8.59 -5.94
CA GLU A 61 4.06 9.22 -5.40
C GLU A 61 4.87 8.27 -4.51
N ILE A 62 4.20 7.59 -3.57
CA ILE A 62 4.84 6.59 -2.71
C ILE A 62 5.50 5.49 -3.57
N ALA A 63 4.82 5.03 -4.61
CA ALA A 63 5.33 4.03 -5.54
C ALA A 63 6.64 4.47 -6.22
N VAL A 64 6.70 5.73 -6.68
CA VAL A 64 7.90 6.32 -7.27
C VAL A 64 9.04 6.38 -6.24
N ILE A 65 8.77 6.79 -5.00
CA ILE A 65 9.77 6.88 -3.94
C ILE A 65 10.35 5.50 -3.60
N VAL A 66 9.48 4.50 -3.39
CA VAL A 66 9.88 3.11 -3.10
C VAL A 66 10.78 2.56 -4.21
N LYS A 67 10.35 2.71 -5.47
CA LYS A 67 11.11 2.25 -6.64
C LYS A 67 12.46 2.96 -6.75
N ARG A 68 12.50 4.27 -6.53
CA ARG A 68 13.73 5.08 -6.55
C ARG A 68 14.73 4.58 -5.52
N ILE A 69 14.31 4.42 -4.26
CA ILE A 69 15.18 3.93 -3.18
C ILE A 69 15.70 2.53 -3.48
N ARG A 70 14.83 1.62 -3.97
CA ARG A 70 15.23 0.27 -4.33
C ARG A 70 16.31 0.25 -5.42
N VAL A 71 16.11 1.01 -6.50
CA VAL A 71 17.07 1.10 -7.62
C VAL A 71 18.39 1.71 -7.16
N ALA A 72 18.36 2.76 -6.35
CA ALA A 72 19.55 3.38 -5.78
C ALA A 72 20.38 2.38 -4.95
N LYS A 73 19.71 1.50 -4.20
CA LYS A 73 20.35 0.42 -3.42
C LYS A 73 20.67 -0.85 -4.22
N ARG A 74 20.42 -0.85 -5.54
CA ARG A 74 20.65 -1.99 -6.45
C ARG A 74 19.99 -3.29 -5.98
N MET A 75 18.84 -3.20 -5.32
CA MET A 75 18.11 -4.38 -4.83
C MET A 75 17.06 -4.85 -5.84
N THR A 76 16.91 -6.16 -5.97
CA THR A 76 15.79 -6.74 -6.73
C THR A 76 14.50 -6.72 -5.91
N THR A 77 13.33 -6.76 -6.57
CA THR A 77 12.03 -6.82 -5.88
C THR A 77 11.93 -8.04 -4.94
N LYS A 78 12.53 -9.17 -5.33
CA LYS A 78 12.59 -10.40 -4.51
C LYS A 78 13.45 -10.22 -3.26
N GLU A 79 14.60 -9.54 -3.38
CA GLU A 79 15.47 -9.25 -2.23
C GLU A 79 14.78 -8.32 -1.23
N VAL A 80 14.10 -7.28 -1.70
CA VAL A 80 13.35 -6.37 -0.81
C VAL A 80 12.23 -7.13 -0.10
N ALA A 81 11.48 -7.96 -0.83
CA ALA A 81 10.42 -8.80 -0.25
C ALA A 81 10.96 -9.72 0.85
N ALA A 82 12.10 -10.38 0.60
CA ALA A 82 12.75 -11.25 1.58
C ALA A 82 13.22 -10.49 2.82
N LYS A 83 13.83 -9.31 2.66
CA LYS A 83 14.30 -8.48 3.80
C LYS A 83 13.16 -7.86 4.61
N ALA A 84 12.06 -7.52 3.94
CA ALA A 84 10.85 -6.96 4.55
C ALA A 84 9.92 -8.04 5.13
N GLU A 85 10.17 -9.34 4.89
CA GLU A 85 9.28 -10.44 5.30
C GLU A 85 7.84 -10.26 4.79
N VAL A 86 7.72 -9.91 3.51
CA VAL A 86 6.44 -9.72 2.81
C VAL A 86 6.47 -10.41 1.46
N GLU A 87 5.29 -10.68 0.90
CA GLU A 87 5.18 -11.35 -0.40
C GLU A 87 5.67 -10.44 -1.54
N VAL A 88 6.29 -11.04 -2.56
CA VAL A 88 6.78 -10.32 -3.75
C VAL A 88 5.64 -9.57 -4.46
N GLN A 89 4.44 -10.14 -4.48
CA GLN A 89 3.26 -9.51 -5.07
C GLN A 89 2.87 -8.21 -4.35
N THR A 90 3.02 -8.15 -3.02
CA THR A 90 2.77 -6.93 -2.23
C THR A 90 3.75 -5.82 -2.61
N ILE A 91 5.04 -6.14 -2.78
CA ILE A 91 6.04 -5.17 -3.25
C ILE A 91 5.70 -4.67 -4.66
N PHE A 92 5.31 -5.58 -5.55
CA PHE A 92 4.92 -5.20 -6.91
C PHE A 92 3.69 -4.31 -6.94
N GLY A 93 2.66 -4.61 -6.12
CA GLY A 93 1.47 -3.78 -5.96
C GLY A 93 1.79 -2.39 -5.41
N ALA A 94 2.70 -2.31 -4.43
CA ALA A 94 3.17 -1.05 -3.87
C ALA A 94 3.98 -0.21 -4.88
N GLU A 95 4.93 -0.81 -5.61
CA GLU A 95 5.72 -0.12 -6.65
C GLU A 95 4.90 0.31 -7.87
N ALA A 96 3.71 -0.28 -8.05
CA ALA A 96 2.76 0.12 -9.08
C ALA A 96 1.73 1.15 -8.58
N GLY A 97 1.72 1.50 -7.29
CA GLY A 97 0.71 2.37 -6.66
C GLY A 97 -0.68 1.75 -6.58
N LEU A 98 -0.80 0.43 -6.79
CA LEU A 98 -2.09 -0.27 -6.91
C LEU A 98 -2.65 -0.74 -5.57
N GLN A 99 -1.84 -0.74 -4.51
CA GLN A 99 -2.20 -1.33 -3.23
C GLN A 99 -2.01 -0.34 -2.09
N ASN A 100 -3.08 -0.11 -1.33
CA ASN A 100 -3.03 0.55 -0.04
C ASN A 100 -2.34 -0.37 0.98
N LEU A 101 -1.18 0.05 1.50
CA LEU A 101 -0.44 -0.71 2.50
C LEU A 101 -0.97 -0.39 3.90
N THR A 102 -1.07 -1.42 4.73
CA THR A 102 -1.26 -1.22 6.18
C THR A 102 0.00 -0.58 6.77
N LEU A 103 -0.13 0.16 7.88
CA LEU A 103 1.02 0.75 8.59
C LEU A 103 2.07 -0.30 8.98
N THR A 104 1.63 -1.51 9.35
CA THR A 104 2.52 -2.63 9.67
C THR A 104 3.34 -3.09 8.46
N THR A 105 2.70 -3.20 7.29
CA THR A 105 3.38 -3.59 6.03
C THR A 105 4.29 -2.48 5.54
N PHE A 106 3.88 -1.23 5.69
CA PHE A 106 4.68 -0.04 5.37
C PHE A 106 5.96 0.03 6.21
N ALA A 107 5.87 -0.21 7.53
CA ALA A 107 7.04 -0.26 8.40
C ALA A 107 7.99 -1.42 8.05
N LYS A 108 7.45 -2.60 7.72
CA LYS A 108 8.22 -3.75 7.23
C LYS A 108 8.94 -3.43 5.92
N LEU A 109 8.27 -2.77 4.99
CA LEU A 109 8.86 -2.33 3.72
C LEU A 109 10.03 -1.36 3.95
N ALA A 110 9.85 -0.36 4.82
CA ALA A 110 10.92 0.57 5.21
C ALA A 110 12.12 -0.17 5.81
N ARG A 111 11.87 -1.14 6.69
CA ARG A 111 12.91 -2.01 7.27
C ARG A 111 13.65 -2.81 6.20
N GLY A 112 12.92 -3.42 5.25
CA GLY A 112 13.53 -4.21 4.16
C GLY A 112 14.35 -3.37 3.19
N LEU A 113 13.96 -2.11 2.99
CA LEU A 113 14.72 -1.12 2.22
C LEU A 113 15.86 -0.52 3.04
N GLY A 114 15.86 -0.63 4.37
CA GLY A 114 16.85 -0.03 5.26
C GLY A 114 16.79 1.50 5.28
N VAL A 115 15.58 2.06 5.36
CA VAL A 115 15.30 3.51 5.46
C VAL A 115 14.31 3.75 6.59
N GLN A 116 14.20 4.99 7.07
CA GLN A 116 13.14 5.33 8.03
C GLN A 116 11.77 5.40 7.32
N PRO A 117 10.66 5.07 8.00
CA PRO A 117 9.32 5.15 7.39
C PRO A 117 8.98 6.54 6.82
N VAL A 118 9.49 7.61 7.43
CA VAL A 118 9.27 9.00 6.96
C VAL A 118 9.89 9.25 5.58
N GLU A 119 10.97 8.55 5.22
CA GLU A 119 11.62 8.70 3.90
C GLU A 119 10.81 8.09 2.76
N LEU A 120 9.83 7.23 3.08
CA LEU A 120 8.92 6.64 2.10
C LEU A 120 7.70 7.52 1.82
N LEU A 121 7.45 8.53 2.64
CA LEU A 121 6.34 9.46 2.46
C LEU A 121 6.78 10.60 1.52
N PRO A 122 5.90 11.06 0.62
CA PRO A 122 6.17 12.28 -0.11
C PRO A 122 6.33 13.45 0.88
N PRO A 123 7.16 14.45 0.54
CA PRO A 123 7.22 15.67 1.33
C PRO A 123 5.80 16.22 1.39
N LEU A 124 5.25 16.32 2.59
CA LEU A 124 4.00 17.05 2.80
C LEU A 124 4.27 18.43 2.21
N GLU A 125 3.65 18.76 1.09
CA GLU A 125 3.70 20.12 0.56
C GLU A 125 3.33 21.00 1.74
N LYS A 126 4.34 21.71 2.24
CA LYS A 126 4.12 22.67 3.31
C LYS A 126 3.13 23.62 2.67
N PRO A 127 1.86 23.68 3.15
CA PRO A 127 0.81 24.36 2.43
C PRO A 127 1.36 25.71 2.02
N ALA A 128 1.32 26.01 0.72
CA ALA A 128 1.84 27.28 0.18
C ALA A 128 1.12 28.49 0.83
N ASP A 129 0.03 28.22 1.55
CA ASP A 129 -0.73 29.13 2.40
C ASP A 129 -0.38 29.02 3.90
N ALA A 130 0.81 28.54 4.27
CA ALA A 130 1.44 29.02 5.50
C ALA A 130 1.81 30.49 5.27
N VAL A 131 0.76 31.32 5.28
CA VAL A 131 0.72 32.75 5.45
C VAL A 131 1.97 33.16 6.21
N GLU A 132 2.83 33.87 5.47
CA GLU A 132 3.62 34.97 5.96
C GLU A 132 3.82 34.93 7.48
N ALA A 133 4.94 34.36 7.92
CA ALA A 133 5.41 34.61 9.27
C ALA A 133 5.31 36.13 9.48
N PRO A 134 4.48 36.63 10.42
CA PRO A 134 4.38 38.05 10.64
C PRO A 134 5.80 38.56 10.86
N PRO A 135 6.19 39.66 10.19
CA PRO A 135 7.57 40.13 10.17
C PRO A 135 8.09 40.19 11.59
N LYS A 136 9.21 39.49 11.84
CA LYS A 136 9.99 39.60 13.07
C LYS A 136 10.23 41.09 13.33
N THR A 137 9.41 41.66 14.21
CA THR A 137 9.66 42.95 14.82
C THR A 137 10.43 42.65 16.09
N PRO A 138 11.73 42.98 16.16
CA PRO A 138 12.47 42.92 17.41
C PRO A 138 12.09 44.16 18.23
N ALA A 139 11.16 44.04 19.16
CA ALA A 139 11.03 44.98 20.27
C ALA A 139 10.20 44.36 21.40
N GLU A 140 10.84 44.32 22.57
CA GLU A 140 10.31 43.97 23.87
C GLU A 140 9.01 44.73 24.20
N ALA A 141 7.95 44.02 24.60
CA ALA A 141 6.99 44.50 25.59
C ALA A 141 6.17 43.33 26.19
N PRO A 142 5.70 43.44 27.44
CA PRO A 142 5.20 42.33 28.26
C PRO A 142 3.68 42.15 28.17
N VAL A 143 3.26 40.88 28.15
CA VAL A 143 2.06 40.29 28.79
C VAL A 143 0.69 40.97 28.58
N GLU A 144 -0.16 40.33 27.78
CA GLU A 144 -1.63 40.29 27.95
C GLU A 144 -2.10 38.84 27.65
N PRO A 145 -2.73 38.11 28.60
CA PRO A 145 -3.17 36.74 28.39
C PRO A 145 -4.69 36.66 28.30
N VAL A 146 -5.32 36.97 27.16
CA VAL A 146 -6.78 36.80 27.07
C VAL A 146 -7.24 36.40 25.66
N GLY A 147 -7.71 35.15 25.57
CA GLY A 147 -9.01 34.88 24.96
C GLY A 147 -9.03 34.50 23.49
N GLU A 148 -8.65 33.27 23.16
CA GLU A 148 -9.18 32.61 21.94
C GLU A 148 -9.29 31.09 22.07
N LEU A 149 -9.81 30.64 23.22
CA LEU A 149 -10.45 29.32 23.38
C LEU A 149 -11.96 29.43 23.16
N ARG A 150 -12.38 30.01 22.03
CA ARG A 150 -13.79 30.00 21.60
C ARG A 150 -13.98 28.99 20.48
N ARG A 151 -13.88 27.70 20.81
CA ARG A 151 -14.37 26.57 19.98
C ARG A 151 -14.32 25.21 20.66
N MET A 152 -14.27 25.15 21.99
CA MET A 152 -14.77 23.98 22.69
C MET A 152 -16.21 24.31 23.04
N GLU A 153 -17.12 23.87 22.18
CA GLU A 153 -18.48 23.59 22.63
C GLU A 153 -18.33 22.70 23.87
N ASP A 154 -18.85 23.16 25.01
CA ASP A 154 -18.74 22.45 26.28
C ASP A 154 -19.16 21.00 26.04
N LEU A 155 -18.20 20.08 26.23
CA LEU A 155 -18.40 18.64 26.05
C LEU A 155 -19.63 18.16 26.82
N ASP A 156 -19.93 18.81 27.93
CA ASP A 156 -21.11 18.56 28.76
C ASP A 156 -22.41 18.86 28.00
N THR A 157 -22.49 19.95 27.23
CA THR A 157 -23.66 20.28 26.40
C THR A 157 -23.88 19.26 25.28
N VAL A 158 -22.80 18.77 24.66
CA VAL A 158 -22.88 17.73 23.62
C VAL A 158 -23.37 16.41 24.22
N LEU A 159 -22.89 16.06 25.42
CA LEU A 159 -23.32 14.84 26.13
C LEU A 159 -24.80 14.91 26.55
N GLU A 160 -25.27 16.07 27.02
CA GLU A 160 -26.68 16.29 27.35
C GLU A 160 -27.60 16.12 26.13
N GLU A 161 -27.20 16.66 24.97
CA GLU A 161 -28.01 16.55 23.75
C GLU A 161 -28.08 15.11 23.22
N ILE A 162 -26.97 14.35 23.28
CA ILE A 162 -26.97 12.92 22.95
C ILE A 162 -27.92 12.13 23.86
N HIS A 163 -27.93 12.45 25.16
CA HIS A 163 -28.82 11.79 26.12
C HIS A 163 -30.29 12.10 25.82
N ARG A 164 -30.60 13.36 25.51
CA ARG A 164 -31.95 13.81 25.14
C ARG A 164 -32.47 13.11 23.88
N LEU A 165 -31.65 13.01 22.83
CA LEU A 165 -32.02 12.32 21.58
C LEU A 165 -32.26 10.82 21.80
N SER A 166 -31.47 10.18 22.66
CA SER A 166 -31.63 8.77 23.00
C SER A 166 -32.96 8.50 23.72
N GLN A 167 -33.36 9.36 24.66
CA GLN A 167 -34.66 9.23 25.33
C GLN A 167 -35.84 9.43 24.37
N LEU A 168 -35.74 10.39 23.45
CA LEU A 168 -36.79 10.65 22.46
C LEU A 168 -37.01 9.45 21.54
N ALA A 169 -35.92 8.83 21.06
CA ALA A 169 -35.99 7.62 20.22
C ALA A 169 -36.66 6.44 20.96
N LEU A 170 -36.34 6.24 22.24
CA LEU A 170 -36.99 5.21 23.06
C LEU A 170 -38.48 5.48 23.25
N ALA A 171 -38.87 6.72 23.50
CA ALA A 171 -40.28 7.11 23.65
C ALA A 171 -41.09 6.92 22.36
N MET A 172 -40.49 7.16 21.19
CA MET A 172 -41.14 6.90 19.90
C MET A 172 -41.31 5.40 19.65
N ARG A 173 -40.33 4.58 20.04
CA ARG A 173 -40.39 3.12 19.87
C ARG A 173 -41.50 2.48 20.71
N THR A 174 -41.74 2.95 21.93
CA THR A 174 -42.80 2.41 22.78
C THR A 174 -44.19 2.84 22.32
N ARG A 175 -44.34 4.04 21.73
CA ARG A 175 -45.63 4.49 21.17
C ARG A 175 -46.02 3.82 19.86
N SER A 176 -45.09 3.21 19.12
CA SER A 176 -45.41 2.50 17.87
C SER A 176 -45.91 1.06 18.09
N ILE A 177 -45.98 0.56 19.33
CA ILE A 177 -46.36 -0.82 19.69
C ILE A 177 -47.71 -0.81 20.42
N ILE A 178 -48.69 -0.09 19.89
CA ILE A 178 -50.10 -0.30 20.25
C ILE A 178 -50.78 -0.86 19.00
N PRO A 179 -50.98 -2.19 18.89
CA PRO A 179 -51.82 -2.75 17.84
C PRO A 179 -53.28 -2.31 18.09
N ARG A 180 -53.94 -1.84 17.03
CA ARG A 180 -55.40 -1.57 17.03
C ARG A 180 -56.18 -2.86 17.13
#